data_AF-A0A8S0SZ39-F1
#
_entry.id   AF-A0A8S0SZ39-F1
#
_cell.length_a   1.000
_cell.length_b   1.000
_cell.length_c   1.000
_cell.angle_alpha   90.00
_cell.angle_beta   90.00
_cell.angle_gamma   90.00
#
_symmetry.space_group_name_H-M   'P 1'
#
loop_
_entity.id
_entity.type
_entity.pdbx_description
1 polymer ?
#
loop_
_entity_poly.entity_id
_entity_poly.type
_entity_poly.pdbx_seq_one_letter_code
_entity_poly.pdbx_strand_id
1 'polypeptide(L)'
;MKALTKERTLRTFLLSQKHIVYTDPLDVQAGKTVTVFYNPANTVLNGKPEIWLRCSFNRWTHHMSPLPPQKMFPSENGSHLKANVKVPLDAYMMDFVFSEKEDGGVFDNKNGMDYHVPVFGGIVKEPPMHIVHIAVEMAPIAKVGGLGDVVTSLSRAVQDLNQNVDIILPKYDCWKFNNVKDFQFHKSYSWGGTQIKVWFGKVEGLSVYFLEPQNGFFSVGCIYGRGNDGERFGLFCHAALEFLLQSGFHPDIIHCHDWSSAPVAWLYKEHYRHYGLNKARVVFTIHNLEFGANLIGKAMLNSDKATTVSPTYSQEVSGNPAIAPYLFKFRGILNGIDQDIWDPYNDKFIPLSYTSENVIEGKRAAKEALQQRLGLKKADQPLVGIITRLTHQKGIGLIKHAIWRTLDHNGQVVLLGSAPDPRIQNDFVNLANQLHSSHNDRARLCLTYDEPLSHMIYAGADFILVPSIFEPCGLTQLIAMRYGSIPIVRKTGGLYDTVFDVDHDKERAQVYCLEPNGFNFDGADAAGVDYALNRAISAWYNGREWFNSLCKRVMEQDWSWNRPALDYLELYRAARK
;
A
#
# COMPACT_ATOMS: atom_id res chain seq x y z
N MET A 1 5.91 -13.24 17.38
CA MET A 1 5.55 -11.83 17.08
C MET A 1 4.61 -11.72 15.88
N LYS A 2 4.97 -12.14 14.66
CA LYS A 2 4.12 -11.96 13.45
C LYS A 2 2.67 -12.46 13.57
N ALA A 3 2.44 -13.67 14.08
CA ALA A 3 1.08 -14.21 14.24
C ALA A 3 0.22 -13.38 15.22
N LEU A 4 0.80 -12.97 16.35
CA LEU A 4 0.15 -12.08 17.32
C LEU A 4 -0.14 -10.70 16.72
N THR A 5 0.77 -10.15 15.90
CA THR A 5 0.53 -8.89 15.18
C THR A 5 -0.64 -9.04 14.21
N LYS A 6 -0.69 -10.13 13.43
CA LYS A 6 -1.81 -10.41 12.51
C LYS A 6 -3.16 -10.49 13.25
N GLU A 7 -3.20 -11.23 14.36
CA GLU A 7 -4.40 -11.35 15.19
C GLU A 7 -4.83 -10.01 15.78
N ARG A 8 -3.87 -9.25 16.35
CA ARG A 8 -4.12 -7.90 16.85
C ARG A 8 -4.64 -6.98 15.75
N THR A 9 -4.06 -7.02 14.56
CA THR A 9 -4.46 -6.17 13.43
C THR A 9 -5.84 -6.54 12.92
N LEU A 10 -6.20 -7.82 12.86
CA LEU A 10 -7.56 -8.25 12.55
C LEU A 10 -8.55 -7.72 13.59
N ARG A 11 -8.23 -7.86 14.88
CA ARG A 11 -9.08 -7.35 15.97
C ARG A 11 -9.25 -5.82 15.90
N THR A 12 -8.16 -5.08 15.69
CA THR A 12 -8.19 -3.62 15.49
C THR A 12 -9.00 -3.23 14.26
N PHE A 13 -8.89 -3.99 13.16
CA PHE A 13 -9.69 -3.77 11.95
C PHE A 13 -11.18 -3.92 12.24
N LEU A 14 -11.61 -4.99 12.91
CA LEU A 14 -13.01 -5.18 13.30
C LEU A 14 -13.48 -4.06 14.24
N LEU A 15 -12.66 -3.65 15.21
CA LEU A 15 -12.99 -2.54 16.11
C LEU A 15 -13.09 -1.19 15.39
N SER A 16 -12.27 -0.93 14.38
CA SER A 16 -12.33 0.31 13.60
C SER A 16 -13.66 0.47 12.87
N GLN A 17 -14.38 -0.62 12.61
CA GLN A 17 -15.70 -0.59 11.99
C GLN A 17 -16.84 -0.34 12.97
N LYS A 18 -16.59 -0.37 14.29
CA LYS A 18 -17.61 -0.30 15.35
C LYS A 18 -18.54 0.91 15.24
N HIS A 19 -18.05 2.03 14.71
CA HIS A 19 -18.86 3.23 14.47
C HIS A 19 -19.99 3.00 13.46
N ILE A 20 -19.87 2.01 12.58
CA ILE A 20 -20.90 1.57 11.62
C ILE A 20 -21.46 0.21 12.04
N VAL A 21 -20.62 -0.82 12.19
CA VAL A 21 -21.06 -2.19 12.46
C VAL A 21 -20.05 -2.97 13.31
N TYR A 22 -20.55 -3.82 14.21
CA TYR A 22 -19.73 -4.77 14.97
C TYR A 22 -20.58 -5.94 15.49
N THR A 23 -19.91 -6.95 16.03
CA THR A 23 -20.55 -8.12 16.65
C THR A 23 -20.22 -8.23 18.14
N ASP A 24 -21.12 -8.83 18.90
CA ASP A 24 -20.88 -9.30 20.27
C ASP A 24 -21.23 -10.79 20.41
N PRO A 25 -20.25 -11.67 20.71
CA PRO A 25 -18.82 -11.37 20.85
C PRO A 25 -18.18 -10.89 19.54
N LEU A 26 -17.06 -10.17 19.65
CA LEU A 26 -16.28 -9.72 18.48
C LEU A 26 -15.72 -10.92 17.69
N ASP A 27 -15.28 -11.94 18.41
CA ASP A 27 -14.79 -13.19 17.84
C ASP A 27 -15.97 -14.14 17.61
N VAL A 28 -16.56 -14.07 16.43
CA VAL A 28 -17.74 -14.85 16.06
C VAL A 28 -17.37 -16.34 15.97
N GLN A 29 -18.06 -17.19 16.73
CA GLN A 29 -17.80 -18.64 16.78
C GLN A 29 -18.90 -19.42 16.06
N ALA A 30 -18.51 -20.40 15.27
CA ALA A 30 -19.42 -21.34 14.64
C ALA A 30 -20.27 -22.08 15.68
N GLY A 31 -21.55 -22.29 15.39
CA GLY A 31 -22.51 -22.93 16.30
C GLY A 31 -22.99 -22.07 17.48
N LYS A 32 -22.53 -20.82 17.61
CA LYS A 32 -22.98 -19.88 18.65
C LYS A 32 -23.96 -18.85 18.09
N THR A 33 -24.68 -18.18 18.98
CA THR A 33 -25.46 -16.99 18.63
C THR A 33 -24.59 -15.76 18.81
N VAL A 34 -24.65 -14.85 17.86
CA VAL A 34 -23.97 -13.56 17.87
C VAL A 34 -24.98 -12.43 17.75
N THR A 35 -24.72 -11.31 18.41
CA THR A 35 -25.50 -10.08 18.24
C THR A 35 -24.79 -9.18 17.23
N VAL A 36 -25.46 -8.80 16.14
CA VAL A 36 -24.97 -7.81 15.17
C VAL A 36 -25.48 -6.44 15.57
N PHE A 37 -24.58 -5.48 15.73
CA PHE A 37 -24.88 -4.09 16.01
C PHE A 37 -24.60 -3.22 14.80
N TYR A 38 -25.53 -2.35 14.42
CA TYR A 38 -25.43 -1.47 13.25
C TYR A 38 -25.90 -0.05 13.57
N ASN A 39 -25.14 0.96 13.17
CA ASN A 39 -25.50 2.36 13.36
C ASN A 39 -25.93 2.99 12.04
N PRO A 40 -27.24 3.10 11.76
CA PRO A 40 -27.73 3.69 10.52
C PRO A 40 -27.35 5.15 10.34
N ALA A 41 -27.11 5.91 11.42
CA ALA A 41 -26.80 7.33 11.36
C ALA A 41 -25.51 7.64 10.59
N ASN A 42 -24.59 6.67 10.52
CA ASN A 42 -23.31 6.77 9.84
C ASN A 42 -23.33 6.17 8.43
N THR A 43 -24.51 5.97 7.83
CA THR A 43 -24.70 5.23 6.57
C THR A 43 -25.74 5.88 5.68
N VAL A 44 -25.94 5.31 4.48
CA VAL A 44 -27.02 5.69 3.56
C VAL A 44 -28.43 5.44 4.11
N LEU A 45 -28.55 4.71 5.22
CA LEU A 45 -29.81 4.44 5.91
C LEU A 45 -30.08 5.41 7.07
N ASN A 46 -29.37 6.53 7.15
CA ASN A 46 -29.62 7.55 8.16
C ASN A 46 -31.06 8.09 8.07
N GLY A 47 -31.72 8.23 9.23
CA GLY A 47 -33.08 8.74 9.36
C GLY A 47 -34.18 7.79 8.85
N LYS A 48 -33.85 6.56 8.46
CA LYS A 48 -34.85 5.58 8.02
C LYS A 48 -35.65 5.02 9.20
N PRO A 49 -36.97 4.81 9.04
CA PRO A 49 -37.87 4.45 10.15
C PRO A 49 -37.64 3.01 10.63
N GLU A 50 -37.21 2.14 9.73
CA GLU A 50 -36.91 0.75 10.02
C GLU A 50 -35.59 0.36 9.37
N ILE A 51 -34.88 -0.55 10.02
CA ILE A 51 -33.68 -1.18 9.48
C ILE A 51 -33.85 -2.68 9.60
N TRP A 52 -33.49 -3.38 8.53
CA TRP A 52 -33.57 -4.82 8.40
C TRP A 52 -32.18 -5.38 8.11
N LEU A 53 -31.78 -6.38 8.88
CA LEU A 53 -30.57 -7.17 8.66
C LEU A 53 -30.87 -8.28 7.65
N ARG A 54 -30.11 -8.34 6.57
CA ARG A 54 -30.08 -9.47 5.64
C ARG A 54 -28.76 -10.18 5.81
N CYS A 55 -28.82 -11.41 6.29
CA CYS A 55 -27.64 -12.17 6.66
C CYS A 55 -27.56 -13.47 5.87
N SER A 56 -26.35 -13.84 5.51
CA SER A 56 -25.98 -15.11 4.91
C SER A 56 -24.63 -15.55 5.48
N PHE A 57 -24.11 -16.66 4.99
CA PHE A 57 -22.83 -17.21 5.39
C PHE A 57 -22.05 -17.68 4.17
N ASN A 58 -20.74 -17.85 4.36
CA ASN A 58 -19.82 -18.42 3.38
C ASN A 58 -19.88 -17.71 2.02
N ARG A 59 -19.75 -16.38 2.01
CA ARG A 59 -19.77 -15.52 0.82
C ARG A 59 -21.07 -15.59 0.04
N TRP A 60 -22.20 -15.56 0.76
CA TRP A 60 -23.54 -15.69 0.17
C TRP A 60 -23.83 -17.05 -0.49
N THR A 61 -23.02 -18.09 -0.23
CA THR A 61 -23.18 -19.42 -0.88
C THR A 61 -23.65 -20.52 0.06
N HIS A 62 -23.85 -20.23 1.34
CA HIS A 62 -24.26 -21.23 2.30
C HIS A 62 -25.68 -21.77 2.01
N HIS A 63 -25.86 -23.09 2.03
CA HIS A 63 -27.10 -23.77 1.64
C HIS A 63 -28.35 -23.41 2.47
N MET A 64 -28.17 -23.08 3.76
CA MET A 64 -29.26 -22.58 4.63
C MET A 64 -29.49 -21.06 4.53
N SER A 65 -28.97 -20.40 3.50
CA SER A 65 -28.98 -18.94 3.37
C SER A 65 -29.46 -18.48 1.99
N PRO A 66 -29.83 -17.19 1.79
CA PRO A 66 -29.88 -16.13 2.80
C PRO A 66 -30.92 -16.43 3.90
N LEU A 67 -30.64 -16.00 5.13
CA LEU A 67 -31.61 -16.07 6.22
C LEU A 67 -32.79 -15.13 5.91
N PRO A 68 -34.00 -15.40 6.43
CA PRO A 68 -35.10 -14.46 6.37
C PRO A 68 -34.66 -13.08 6.90
N PRO A 69 -35.05 -11.96 6.26
CA PRO A 69 -34.73 -10.62 6.74
C PRO A 69 -35.19 -10.44 8.20
N GLN A 70 -34.34 -9.85 9.02
CA GLN A 70 -34.63 -9.64 10.44
C GLN A 70 -34.71 -8.14 10.75
N LYS A 71 -35.84 -7.68 11.31
CA LYS A 71 -35.96 -6.31 11.80
C LYS A 71 -34.97 -6.07 12.94
N MET A 72 -34.23 -4.97 12.88
CA MET A 72 -33.29 -4.58 13.93
C MET A 72 -33.97 -3.69 14.96
N PHE A 73 -33.56 -3.83 16.23
CA PHE A 73 -34.16 -3.11 17.36
C PHE A 73 -33.13 -2.22 18.07
N PRO A 74 -33.52 -1.11 18.73
CA PRO A 74 -32.58 -0.28 19.48
C PRO A 74 -31.76 -1.07 20.50
N SER A 75 -30.46 -0.76 20.59
CA SER A 75 -29.61 -1.23 21.69
C SER A 75 -29.84 -0.37 22.94
N GLU A 76 -29.68 -0.95 24.14
CA GLU A 76 -30.13 -0.34 25.40
C GLU A 76 -29.39 0.96 25.77
N ASN A 77 -28.30 1.35 25.09
CA ASN A 77 -27.50 2.55 25.40
C ASN A 77 -26.73 3.14 24.20
N GLY A 78 -27.29 3.19 22.99
CA GLY A 78 -26.55 3.77 21.86
C GLY A 78 -27.35 4.07 20.60
N SER A 79 -26.67 4.69 19.63
CA SER A 79 -27.17 4.93 18.27
C SER A 79 -27.27 3.65 17.43
N HIS A 80 -26.80 2.51 17.95
CA HIS A 80 -26.83 1.22 17.26
C HIS A 80 -28.16 0.49 17.46
N LEU A 81 -28.59 -0.15 16.38
CA LEU A 81 -29.62 -1.17 16.37
C LEU A 81 -28.96 -2.56 16.47
N LYS A 82 -29.70 -3.56 16.94
CA LYS A 82 -29.23 -4.93 17.13
C LYS A 82 -30.17 -5.99 16.55
N ALA A 83 -29.60 -7.10 16.11
CA ALA A 83 -30.31 -8.33 15.76
C ALA A 83 -29.44 -9.55 16.09
N ASN A 84 -30.08 -10.67 16.43
CA ASN A 84 -29.39 -11.91 16.82
C ASN A 84 -29.31 -12.88 15.65
N VAL A 85 -28.13 -13.43 15.42
CA VAL A 85 -27.89 -14.40 14.34
C VAL A 85 -27.31 -15.67 14.94
N LYS A 86 -27.92 -16.82 14.62
CA LYS A 86 -27.35 -18.13 14.94
C LYS A 86 -26.38 -18.52 13.84
N VAL A 87 -25.12 -18.73 14.20
CA VAL A 87 -24.05 -19.05 13.25
C VAL A 87 -24.00 -20.56 13.02
N PRO A 88 -24.07 -21.05 11.76
CA PRO A 88 -23.90 -22.48 11.44
C PRO A 88 -22.55 -23.04 11.89
N LEU A 89 -22.48 -24.37 12.07
CA LEU A 89 -21.23 -25.05 12.46
C LEU A 89 -20.20 -25.11 11.31
N ASP A 90 -20.67 -25.05 10.08
CA ASP A 90 -19.90 -25.05 8.83
C ASP A 90 -19.71 -23.64 8.23
N ALA A 91 -20.02 -22.60 9.00
CA ALA A 91 -19.73 -21.23 8.60
C ALA A 91 -18.26 -20.87 8.86
N TYR A 92 -17.59 -20.30 7.85
CA TYR A 92 -16.28 -19.64 7.97
C TYR A 92 -16.37 -18.12 7.80
N MET A 93 -17.51 -17.61 7.31
CA MET A 93 -17.77 -16.19 7.11
C MET A 93 -19.24 -15.91 7.39
N MET A 94 -19.51 -14.79 8.05
CA MET A 94 -20.84 -14.21 8.14
C MET A 94 -20.90 -13.00 7.19
N ASP A 95 -21.91 -12.98 6.32
CA ASP A 95 -22.09 -11.97 5.28
C ASP A 95 -23.40 -11.24 5.53
N PHE A 96 -23.40 -9.91 5.44
CA PHE A 96 -24.64 -9.17 5.64
C PHE A 96 -24.68 -7.81 4.93
N VAL A 97 -25.92 -7.40 4.64
CA VAL A 97 -26.29 -6.06 4.20
C VAL A 97 -27.48 -5.58 5.02
N PHE A 98 -27.72 -4.28 5.01
CA PHE A 98 -28.86 -3.66 5.70
C PHE A 98 -29.82 -3.06 4.69
N SER A 99 -31.12 -3.08 4.97
CA SER A 99 -32.14 -2.43 4.12
C SER A 99 -33.15 -1.65 4.95
N GLU A 100 -33.75 -0.61 4.35
CA GLU A 100 -34.76 0.22 5.02
C GLU A 100 -36.12 -0.46 5.20
N LYS A 101 -36.34 -1.61 4.53
CA LYS A 101 -37.56 -2.40 4.60
C LYS A 101 -37.28 -3.89 4.40
N GLU A 102 -38.27 -4.71 4.73
CA GLU A 102 -38.21 -6.17 4.63
C GLU A 102 -37.96 -6.66 3.20
N ASP A 103 -38.53 -6.00 2.19
CA ASP A 103 -38.38 -6.35 0.77
C ASP A 103 -38.04 -5.14 -0.11
N GLY A 104 -36.88 -5.18 -0.77
CA GLY A 104 -36.35 -4.14 -1.64
C GLY A 104 -35.92 -2.86 -0.90
N GLY A 105 -35.95 -1.72 -1.60
CA GLY A 105 -35.65 -0.41 -1.03
C GLY A 105 -34.18 -0.01 -1.15
N VAL A 106 -33.78 1.01 -0.38
CA VAL A 106 -32.38 1.39 -0.24
C VAL A 106 -31.65 0.35 0.62
N PHE A 107 -30.48 -0.06 0.14
CA PHE A 107 -29.59 -0.97 0.85
C PHE A 107 -28.33 -0.22 1.28
N ASP A 108 -27.87 -0.49 2.50
CA ASP A 108 -26.47 -0.33 2.82
C ASP A 108 -25.75 -1.66 2.57
N ASN A 109 -25.04 -1.70 1.45
CA ASN A 109 -24.16 -2.80 1.05
C ASN A 109 -22.69 -2.35 1.00
N LYS A 110 -22.31 -1.33 1.79
CA LYS A 110 -20.93 -0.82 1.87
C LYS A 110 -20.36 -0.50 0.47
N ASN A 111 -21.13 0.19 -0.37
CA ASN A 111 -20.77 0.52 -1.75
C ASN A 111 -20.45 -0.71 -2.61
N GLY A 112 -21.27 -1.77 -2.48
CA GLY A 112 -21.14 -3.03 -3.22
C GLY A 112 -20.09 -4.00 -2.68
N MET A 113 -19.49 -3.71 -1.53
CA MET A 113 -18.54 -4.61 -0.86
C MET A 113 -19.26 -5.62 0.04
N ASP A 114 -20.43 -5.27 0.57
CA ASP A 114 -21.12 -5.88 1.70
C ASP A 114 -20.28 -5.87 2.99
N TYR A 115 -20.89 -6.28 4.10
CA TYR A 115 -20.20 -6.47 5.36
C TYR A 115 -19.88 -7.94 5.58
N HIS A 116 -18.68 -8.19 6.07
CA HIS A 116 -18.13 -9.52 6.23
C HIS A 116 -17.41 -9.63 7.57
N VAL A 117 -17.75 -10.66 8.35
CA VAL A 117 -17.11 -10.97 9.63
C VAL A 117 -16.63 -12.42 9.62
N PRO A 118 -15.34 -12.68 9.83
CA PRO A 118 -14.81 -14.05 9.91
C PRO A 118 -15.50 -14.85 11.01
N VAL A 119 -15.78 -16.12 10.74
CA VAL A 119 -16.29 -17.08 11.73
C VAL A 119 -15.19 -18.07 12.09
N PHE A 120 -14.91 -18.19 13.38
CA PHE A 120 -13.90 -19.08 13.93
C PHE A 120 -14.52 -20.41 14.38
N GLY A 121 -13.72 -21.48 14.38
CA GLY A 121 -14.15 -22.81 14.81
C GLY A 121 -15.06 -23.55 13.82
N GLY A 122 -15.29 -23.01 12.62
CA GLY A 122 -16.05 -23.67 11.56
C GLY A 122 -15.37 -24.92 11.02
N ILE A 123 -16.16 -25.94 10.68
CA ILE A 123 -15.64 -27.22 10.14
C ILE A 123 -15.26 -27.14 8.66
N VAL A 124 -15.72 -26.11 7.94
CA VAL A 124 -15.37 -25.81 6.54
C VAL A 124 -14.44 -24.60 6.51
N LYS A 125 -13.52 -24.54 5.55
CA LYS A 125 -12.65 -23.38 5.29
C LYS A 125 -13.02 -22.72 3.97
N GLU A 126 -12.79 -21.41 3.86
CA GLU A 126 -12.93 -20.70 2.60
C GLU A 126 -12.01 -21.31 1.54
N PRO A 127 -12.51 -21.70 0.35
CA PRO A 127 -11.66 -22.16 -0.73
C PRO A 127 -10.75 -21.00 -1.19
N PRO A 128 -9.47 -21.26 -1.49
CA PRO A 128 -8.55 -20.23 -1.97
C PRO A 128 -9.00 -19.73 -3.35
N MET A 129 -8.91 -18.41 -3.56
CA MET A 129 -8.94 -17.83 -4.90
C MET A 129 -7.60 -18.04 -5.59
N HIS A 130 -7.63 -18.17 -6.91
CA HIS A 130 -6.43 -18.08 -7.75
C HIS A 130 -6.28 -16.67 -8.33
N ILE A 131 -5.24 -15.96 -7.90
CA ILE A 131 -4.97 -14.56 -8.25
C ILE A 131 -3.69 -14.53 -9.07
N VAL A 132 -3.78 -13.98 -10.28
CA VAL A 132 -2.62 -13.77 -11.15
C VAL A 132 -2.35 -12.28 -11.24
N HIS A 133 -1.18 -11.85 -10.77
CA HIS A 133 -0.70 -10.49 -11.00
C HIS A 133 0.02 -10.40 -12.34
N ILE A 134 -0.32 -9.41 -13.16
CA ILE A 134 0.44 -9.06 -14.37
C ILE A 134 1.03 -7.68 -14.16
N ALA A 135 2.36 -7.63 -14.10
CA ALA A 135 3.12 -6.43 -13.80
C ALA A 135 4.40 -6.36 -14.64
N VAL A 136 5.04 -5.20 -14.66
CA VAL A 136 6.34 -4.99 -15.30
C VAL A 136 7.46 -4.72 -14.29
N GLU A 137 7.12 -4.58 -13.00
CA GLU A 137 8.08 -4.49 -11.91
C GLU A 137 7.71 -5.46 -10.79
N MET A 138 8.73 -5.96 -10.10
CA MET A 138 8.66 -6.77 -8.89
C MET A 138 9.96 -6.63 -8.10
N ALA A 139 9.87 -6.30 -6.82
CA ALA A 139 11.04 -6.28 -5.94
C ALA A 139 11.44 -7.72 -5.54
N PRO A 140 12.74 -8.01 -5.35
CA PRO A 140 13.90 -7.14 -5.58
C PRO A 140 14.46 -7.22 -7.01
N ILE A 141 13.83 -8.00 -7.91
CA ILE A 141 14.44 -8.41 -9.19
C ILE A 141 14.40 -7.34 -10.29
N ALA A 142 13.30 -6.60 -10.41
CA ALA A 142 13.05 -5.61 -11.47
C ALA A 142 12.22 -4.46 -10.88
N LYS A 143 12.88 -3.40 -10.41
CA LYS A 143 12.22 -2.30 -9.67
C LYS A 143 12.79 -0.95 -10.07
N VAL A 144 11.91 0.03 -10.31
CA VAL A 144 12.23 1.44 -10.52
C VAL A 144 11.53 2.32 -9.49
N GLY A 145 10.29 1.99 -9.13
CA GLY A 145 9.49 2.74 -8.15
C GLY A 145 8.89 1.86 -7.07
N GLY A 146 7.84 2.37 -6.42
CA GLY A 146 7.10 1.63 -5.39
C GLY A 146 6.22 0.51 -5.94
N LEU A 147 5.96 0.47 -7.27
CA LEU A 147 5.13 -0.56 -7.90
C LEU A 147 5.70 -1.96 -7.63
N GLY A 148 7.01 -2.14 -7.83
CA GLY A 148 7.66 -3.42 -7.58
C GLY A 148 7.56 -3.89 -6.13
N ASP A 149 7.63 -2.97 -5.16
CA ASP A 149 7.46 -3.31 -3.74
C ASP A 149 6.02 -3.79 -3.46
N VAL A 150 5.03 -3.11 -4.04
CA VAL A 150 3.62 -3.48 -3.86
C VAL A 150 3.34 -4.85 -4.45
N VAL A 151 3.79 -5.13 -5.68
CA VAL A 151 3.54 -6.44 -6.32
C VAL A 151 4.07 -7.58 -5.46
N THR A 152 5.31 -7.49 -4.98
CA THR A 152 5.90 -8.53 -4.13
C THR A 152 5.19 -8.63 -2.78
N SER A 153 5.04 -7.51 -2.09
CA SER A 153 4.59 -7.51 -0.69
C SER A 153 3.10 -7.82 -0.55
N LEU A 154 2.25 -7.30 -1.46
CA LEU A 154 0.84 -7.65 -1.53
C LEU A 154 0.67 -9.14 -1.86
N SER A 155 1.41 -9.65 -2.85
CA SER A 155 1.33 -11.06 -3.25
C SER A 155 1.68 -11.99 -2.09
N ARG A 156 2.74 -11.68 -1.31
CA ARG A 156 3.10 -12.42 -0.10
C ARG A 156 1.99 -12.36 0.95
N ALA A 157 1.46 -11.18 1.22
CA ALA A 157 0.42 -11.01 2.23
C ALA A 157 -0.87 -11.74 1.85
N VAL A 158 -1.22 -11.77 0.57
CA VAL A 158 -2.37 -12.52 0.04
C VAL A 158 -2.11 -14.03 0.07
N GLN A 159 -0.91 -14.49 -0.25
CA GLN A 159 -0.50 -15.90 -0.09
C GLN A 159 -0.57 -16.35 1.38
N ASP A 160 -0.10 -15.51 2.29
CA ASP A 160 -0.18 -15.70 3.74
C ASP A 160 -1.63 -15.79 4.27
N LEU A 161 -2.59 -15.21 3.53
CA LEU A 161 -4.03 -15.34 3.77
C LEU A 161 -4.63 -16.56 3.05
N ASN A 162 -3.78 -17.55 2.75
CA ASN A 162 -4.13 -18.84 2.15
C ASN A 162 -4.85 -18.70 0.80
N GLN A 163 -4.37 -17.78 -0.05
CA GLN A 163 -4.79 -17.67 -1.45
C GLN A 163 -3.68 -18.18 -2.37
N ASN A 164 -4.04 -18.63 -3.57
CA ASN A 164 -3.07 -19.01 -4.59
C ASN A 164 -2.66 -17.79 -5.39
N VAL A 165 -1.36 -17.48 -5.44
CA VAL A 165 -0.84 -16.29 -6.12
C VAL A 165 0.26 -16.67 -7.10
N ASP A 166 0.09 -16.27 -8.35
CA ASP A 166 1.12 -16.34 -9.39
C ASP A 166 1.37 -14.93 -9.96
N ILE A 167 2.59 -14.69 -10.42
CA ILE A 167 2.99 -13.42 -11.02
C ILE A 167 3.52 -13.68 -12.43
N ILE A 168 3.10 -12.86 -13.39
CA ILE A 168 3.66 -12.86 -14.74
C ILE A 168 4.43 -11.55 -14.94
N LEU A 169 5.69 -11.66 -15.35
CA LEU A 169 6.61 -10.55 -15.58
C LEU A 169 7.34 -10.69 -16.91
N PRO A 170 7.81 -9.60 -17.52
CA PRO A 170 8.80 -9.68 -18.59
C PRO A 170 10.14 -10.20 -18.05
N LYS A 171 10.82 -11.03 -18.83
CA LYS A 171 12.21 -11.40 -18.58
C LYS A 171 13.13 -10.31 -19.13
N TYR A 172 13.60 -9.44 -18.24
CA TYR A 172 14.59 -8.41 -18.57
C TYR A 172 16.01 -8.97 -18.61
N ASP A 173 16.88 -8.36 -19.40
CA ASP A 173 18.33 -8.58 -19.37
C ASP A 173 19.02 -7.93 -18.16
N CYS A 174 18.43 -6.86 -17.62
CA CYS A 174 19.01 -6.04 -16.54
C CYS A 174 18.55 -6.41 -15.13
N TRP A 175 17.83 -7.53 -14.93
CA TRP A 175 17.28 -7.89 -13.62
C TRP A 175 18.31 -8.56 -12.69
N LYS A 176 18.01 -8.65 -11.40
CA LYS A 176 18.89 -9.30 -10.40
C LYS A 176 18.68 -10.81 -10.35
N PHE A 177 19.34 -11.57 -11.24
CA PHE A 177 19.20 -13.04 -11.36
C PHE A 177 19.37 -13.82 -10.04
N ASN A 178 20.30 -13.40 -9.17
CA ASN A 178 20.61 -14.12 -7.91
C ASN A 178 19.44 -14.19 -6.92
N ASN A 179 18.40 -13.37 -7.11
CA ASN A 179 17.22 -13.33 -6.26
C ASN A 179 16.08 -14.24 -6.77
N VAL A 180 16.31 -15.02 -7.83
CA VAL A 180 15.35 -16.00 -8.37
C VAL A 180 15.80 -17.41 -8.02
N LYS A 181 15.00 -18.12 -7.23
CA LYS A 181 15.23 -19.53 -6.88
C LYS A 181 14.52 -20.44 -7.89
N ASP A 182 15.01 -21.68 -8.02
CA ASP A 182 14.40 -22.72 -8.87
C ASP A 182 14.14 -22.26 -10.32
N PHE A 183 15.04 -21.43 -10.86
CA PHE A 183 14.87 -20.82 -12.18
C PHE A 183 15.08 -21.85 -13.30
N GLN A 184 14.03 -22.12 -14.07
CA GLN A 184 14.04 -23.15 -15.10
C GLN A 184 13.19 -22.77 -16.31
N PHE A 185 13.54 -23.34 -17.46
CA PHE A 185 12.70 -23.26 -18.65
C PHE A 185 11.38 -24.00 -18.40
N HIS A 186 10.27 -23.38 -18.73
CA HIS A 186 8.94 -23.96 -18.53
C HIS A 186 8.32 -24.44 -19.84
N LYS A 187 8.16 -23.54 -20.82
CA LYS A 187 7.63 -23.84 -22.16
C LYS A 187 7.92 -22.72 -23.15
N SER A 188 7.52 -22.89 -24.40
CA SER A 188 7.50 -21.81 -25.39
C SER A 188 6.26 -21.87 -26.26
N TYR A 189 5.83 -20.72 -26.78
CA TYR A 189 4.74 -20.59 -27.74
C TYR A 189 5.01 -19.43 -28.70
N SER A 190 4.34 -19.40 -29.84
CA SER A 190 4.47 -18.31 -30.82
C SER A 190 3.29 -17.35 -30.69
N TRP A 191 3.58 -16.06 -30.60
CA TRP A 191 2.57 -15.01 -30.58
C TRP A 191 3.16 -13.71 -31.14
N GLY A 192 2.36 -12.92 -31.85
CA GLY A 192 2.79 -11.59 -32.33
C GLY A 192 4.01 -11.60 -33.25
N GLY A 193 4.18 -12.66 -34.05
CA GLY A 193 5.32 -12.80 -34.98
C GLY A 193 6.66 -13.16 -34.32
N THR A 194 6.67 -13.52 -33.04
CA THR A 194 7.88 -13.95 -32.34
C THR A 194 7.61 -15.17 -31.47
N GLN A 195 8.67 -15.91 -31.14
CA GLN A 195 8.60 -16.95 -30.12
C GLN A 195 8.68 -16.30 -28.74
N ILE A 196 7.82 -16.73 -27.83
CA ILE A 196 7.87 -16.36 -26.42
C ILE A 196 8.39 -17.58 -25.64
N LYS A 197 9.54 -17.44 -24.99
CA LYS A 197 10.02 -18.43 -24.02
C LYS A 197 9.48 -18.08 -22.64
N VAL A 198 8.95 -19.07 -21.95
CA VAL A 198 8.47 -18.94 -20.57
C VAL A 198 9.46 -19.59 -19.65
N TRP A 199 9.92 -18.84 -18.67
CA TRP A 199 10.74 -19.32 -17.58
C TRP A 199 9.91 -19.30 -16.30
N PHE A 200 10.20 -20.20 -15.38
CA PHE A 200 9.55 -20.27 -14.09
C PHE A 200 10.61 -20.17 -12.99
N GLY A 201 10.29 -19.51 -11.89
CA GLY A 201 11.10 -19.50 -10.68
C GLY A 201 10.35 -18.93 -9.48
N LYS A 202 11.01 -18.91 -8.33
CA LYS A 202 10.48 -18.33 -7.10
C LYS A 202 11.22 -17.07 -6.69
N VAL A 203 10.47 -16.00 -6.40
CA VAL A 203 11.01 -14.73 -5.90
C VAL A 203 10.31 -14.41 -4.58
N GLU A 204 11.06 -14.27 -3.49
CA GLU A 204 10.49 -14.09 -2.13
C GLU A 204 9.41 -15.15 -1.78
N GLY A 205 9.58 -16.39 -2.28
CA GLY A 205 8.64 -17.51 -2.06
C GLY A 205 7.43 -17.54 -3.00
N LEU A 206 7.24 -16.53 -3.83
CA LEU A 206 6.14 -16.42 -4.79
C LEU A 206 6.47 -17.10 -6.11
N SER A 207 5.49 -17.75 -6.72
CA SER A 207 5.60 -18.34 -8.07
C SER A 207 5.59 -17.26 -9.13
N VAL A 208 6.61 -17.24 -9.98
CA VAL A 208 6.77 -16.22 -11.02
C VAL A 208 7.06 -16.85 -12.38
N TYR A 209 6.28 -16.45 -13.38
CA TYR A 209 6.47 -16.77 -14.78
C TYR A 209 7.08 -15.58 -15.50
N PHE A 210 8.21 -15.79 -16.16
CA PHE A 210 8.95 -14.78 -16.86
C PHE A 210 8.84 -14.99 -18.36
N LEU A 211 8.23 -14.03 -19.05
CA LEU A 211 8.03 -14.07 -20.49
C LEU A 211 9.19 -13.41 -21.20
N GLU A 212 9.85 -14.16 -22.07
CA GLU A 212 10.99 -13.72 -22.86
C GLU A 212 10.66 -13.77 -24.36
N PRO A 213 10.06 -12.69 -24.90
CA PRO A 213 9.93 -12.52 -26.33
C PRO A 213 11.30 -12.50 -27.00
N GLN A 214 11.49 -13.33 -28.03
CA GLN A 214 12.77 -13.47 -28.74
C GLN A 214 13.03 -12.34 -29.77
N ASN A 215 12.28 -11.23 -29.70
CA ASN A 215 12.42 -10.06 -30.59
C ASN A 215 13.33 -8.95 -30.03
N GLY A 216 13.95 -9.17 -28.86
CA GLY A 216 14.87 -8.22 -28.23
C GLY A 216 14.20 -7.05 -27.47
N PHE A 217 12.87 -6.98 -27.41
CA PHE A 217 12.16 -5.88 -26.75
C PHE A 217 12.49 -5.72 -25.26
N PHE A 218 12.94 -6.79 -24.60
CA PHE A 218 13.29 -6.79 -23.18
C PHE A 218 14.80 -6.98 -22.94
N SER A 219 15.60 -6.88 -24.00
CA SER A 219 17.07 -6.97 -23.99
C SER A 219 17.70 -5.61 -24.32
N VAL A 220 17.35 -4.60 -23.52
CA VAL A 220 17.70 -3.19 -23.77
C VAL A 220 18.36 -2.50 -22.57
N GLY A 221 18.74 -3.27 -21.55
CA GLY A 221 19.45 -2.80 -20.36
C GLY A 221 18.62 -1.97 -19.37
N CYS A 222 17.30 -1.85 -19.56
CA CYS A 222 16.41 -1.13 -18.64
C CYS A 222 14.94 -1.55 -18.76
N ILE A 223 14.16 -1.21 -17.72
CA ILE A 223 12.71 -1.45 -17.66
C ILE A 223 11.98 -0.40 -18.53
N TYR A 224 12.21 0.89 -18.28
CA TYR A 224 11.56 2.01 -18.97
C TYR A 224 12.56 2.92 -19.70
N GLY A 225 12.05 3.78 -20.58
CA GLY A 225 12.78 4.93 -21.14
C GLY A 225 13.46 4.67 -22.48
N ARG A 226 12.93 3.75 -23.30
CA ARG A 226 13.45 3.47 -24.66
C ARG A 226 12.61 4.09 -25.79
N GLY A 227 11.61 4.91 -25.46
CA GLY A 227 10.75 5.61 -26.42
C GLY A 227 9.67 4.73 -27.06
N ASN A 228 9.77 3.40 -26.95
CA ASN A 228 8.81 2.42 -27.46
C ASN A 228 8.17 1.57 -26.35
N ASP A 229 8.15 2.06 -25.09
CA ASP A 229 7.64 1.28 -23.95
C ASP A 229 6.18 0.83 -24.13
N GLY A 230 5.35 1.63 -24.81
CA GLY A 230 3.97 1.25 -25.13
C GLY A 230 3.87 0.01 -26.02
N GLU A 231 4.74 -0.12 -27.03
CA GLU A 231 4.80 -1.31 -27.90
C GLU A 231 5.34 -2.52 -27.14
N ARG A 232 6.41 -2.32 -26.37
CA ARG A 232 7.04 -3.36 -25.55
C ARG A 232 6.04 -3.98 -24.59
N PHE A 233 5.37 -3.14 -23.80
CA PHE A 233 4.43 -3.62 -22.80
C PHE A 233 3.09 -4.07 -23.40
N GLY A 234 2.66 -3.50 -24.52
CA GLY A 234 1.53 -4.02 -25.29
C GLY A 234 1.73 -5.47 -25.74
N LEU A 235 2.90 -5.77 -26.32
CA LEU A 235 3.28 -7.14 -26.69
C LEU A 235 3.33 -8.08 -25.48
N PHE A 236 3.90 -7.62 -24.36
CA PHE A 236 3.94 -8.39 -23.12
C PHE A 236 2.54 -8.70 -22.57
N CYS A 237 1.63 -7.73 -22.56
CA CYS A 237 0.27 -7.92 -22.04
C CYS A 237 -0.50 -8.99 -22.84
N HIS A 238 -0.37 -8.96 -24.17
CA HIS A 238 -0.94 -10.00 -25.00
C HIS A 238 -0.29 -11.35 -24.74
N ALA A 239 1.05 -11.39 -24.72
CA ALA A 239 1.78 -12.63 -24.45
C ALA A 239 1.38 -13.24 -23.10
N ALA A 240 1.16 -12.43 -22.07
CA ALA A 240 0.71 -12.89 -20.76
C ALA A 240 -0.69 -13.54 -20.80
N LEU A 241 -1.65 -12.92 -21.50
CA LEU A 241 -2.98 -13.50 -21.68
C LEU A 241 -2.94 -14.79 -22.51
N GLU A 242 -2.13 -14.81 -23.58
CA GLU A 242 -1.92 -16.01 -24.40
C GLU A 242 -1.28 -17.14 -23.58
N PHE A 243 -0.31 -16.82 -22.73
CA PHE A 243 0.30 -17.80 -21.83
C PHE A 243 -0.71 -18.42 -20.87
N LEU A 244 -1.58 -17.60 -20.27
CA LEU A 244 -2.65 -18.08 -19.39
C LEU A 244 -3.58 -19.03 -20.13
N LEU A 245 -4.02 -18.63 -21.33
CA LEU A 245 -4.90 -19.45 -22.17
C LEU A 245 -4.25 -20.78 -22.57
N GLN A 246 -3.05 -20.76 -23.16
CA GLN A 246 -2.37 -21.97 -23.64
C GLN A 246 -1.87 -22.89 -22.53
N SER A 247 -1.80 -22.40 -21.30
CA SER A 247 -1.36 -23.19 -20.15
C SER A 247 -2.55 -23.70 -19.31
N GLY A 248 -3.79 -23.42 -19.73
CA GLY A 248 -5.00 -23.87 -19.04
C GLY A 248 -5.17 -23.22 -17.67
N PHE A 249 -4.63 -22.01 -17.47
CA PHE A 249 -4.85 -21.26 -16.24
C PHE A 249 -6.29 -20.77 -16.21
N HIS A 250 -6.94 -20.90 -15.06
CA HIS A 250 -8.29 -20.39 -14.82
C HIS A 250 -8.31 -19.53 -13.55
N PRO A 251 -7.62 -18.37 -13.57
CA PRO A 251 -7.59 -17.51 -12.41
C PRO A 251 -8.98 -16.97 -12.10
N ASP A 252 -9.29 -16.82 -10.81
CA ASP A 252 -10.45 -16.05 -10.37
C ASP A 252 -10.25 -14.56 -10.65
N ILE A 253 -9.01 -14.08 -10.46
CA ILE A 253 -8.64 -12.68 -10.60
C ILE A 253 -7.40 -12.53 -11.49
N ILE A 254 -7.46 -11.61 -12.45
CA ILE A 254 -6.30 -11.05 -13.12
C ILE A 254 -6.10 -9.64 -12.57
N HIS A 255 -5.03 -9.42 -11.82
CA HIS A 255 -4.72 -8.14 -11.21
C HIS A 255 -3.63 -7.42 -12.00
N CYS A 256 -4.01 -6.31 -12.61
CA CYS A 256 -3.15 -5.48 -13.43
C CYS A 256 -2.67 -4.26 -12.62
N HIS A 257 -1.42 -3.87 -12.82
CA HIS A 257 -0.78 -2.73 -12.17
C HIS A 257 -0.32 -1.68 -13.19
N ASP A 258 -0.87 -0.48 -13.06
CA ASP A 258 -0.50 0.73 -13.79
C ASP A 258 -0.63 0.66 -15.33
N TRP A 259 -0.34 1.77 -16.00
CA TRP A 259 -0.47 1.94 -17.46
C TRP A 259 0.27 0.88 -18.28
N SER A 260 1.35 0.31 -17.74
CA SER A 260 2.19 -0.68 -18.43
C SER A 260 1.50 -2.04 -18.56
N SER A 261 0.59 -2.39 -17.65
CA SER A 261 -0.25 -3.61 -17.77
C SER A 261 -1.72 -3.31 -18.10
N ALA A 262 -2.08 -2.03 -18.23
CA ALA A 262 -3.41 -1.60 -18.65
C ALA A 262 -3.95 -2.34 -19.88
N PRO A 263 -3.14 -2.68 -20.92
CA PRO A 263 -3.62 -3.45 -22.06
C PRO A 263 -4.31 -4.76 -21.73
N VAL A 264 -3.88 -5.45 -20.67
CA VAL A 264 -4.52 -6.70 -20.24
C VAL A 264 -6.03 -6.53 -20.07
N ALA A 265 -6.49 -5.40 -19.53
CA ALA A 265 -7.89 -5.21 -19.17
C ALA A 265 -8.84 -5.24 -20.38
N TRP A 266 -8.52 -4.50 -21.45
CA TRP A 266 -9.37 -4.50 -22.65
C TRP A 266 -9.10 -5.71 -23.54
N LEU A 267 -7.84 -6.13 -23.68
CA LEU A 267 -7.49 -7.31 -24.47
C LEU A 267 -8.15 -8.57 -23.94
N TYR A 268 -8.20 -8.73 -22.61
CA TYR A 268 -8.93 -9.82 -21.97
C TYR A 268 -10.39 -9.85 -22.40
N LYS A 269 -11.09 -8.70 -22.31
CA LYS A 269 -12.51 -8.60 -22.67
C LYS A 269 -12.76 -8.84 -24.17
N GLU A 270 -11.91 -8.28 -25.02
CA GLU A 270 -12.06 -8.33 -26.47
C GLU A 270 -11.69 -9.68 -27.07
N HIS A 271 -10.68 -10.37 -26.53
CA HIS A 271 -10.06 -11.51 -27.21
C HIS A 271 -9.96 -12.80 -26.40
N TYR A 272 -10.01 -12.79 -25.07
CA TYR A 272 -9.71 -13.99 -24.27
C TYR A 272 -10.86 -14.49 -23.40
N ARG A 273 -11.75 -13.60 -22.95
CA ARG A 273 -12.91 -13.95 -22.11
C ARG A 273 -13.79 -15.02 -22.75
N HIS A 274 -13.95 -14.98 -24.08
CA HIS A 274 -14.80 -15.91 -24.82
C HIS A 274 -14.09 -17.20 -25.24
N TYR A 275 -12.77 -17.31 -25.05
CA TYR A 275 -11.94 -18.37 -25.62
C TYR A 275 -11.21 -19.24 -24.59
N GLY A 276 -11.64 -19.23 -23.31
CA GLY A 276 -11.11 -20.14 -22.29
C GLY A 276 -10.87 -19.49 -20.92
N LEU A 277 -10.74 -18.18 -20.88
CA LEU A 277 -10.61 -17.40 -19.63
C LEU A 277 -11.96 -16.81 -19.20
N ASN A 278 -13.05 -17.57 -19.25
CA ASN A 278 -14.41 -17.03 -19.10
C ASN A 278 -14.82 -16.64 -17.67
N LYS A 279 -14.12 -17.14 -16.64
CA LYS A 279 -14.43 -16.92 -15.22
C LYS A 279 -13.66 -15.77 -14.59
N ALA A 280 -12.53 -15.38 -15.16
CA ALA A 280 -11.62 -14.42 -14.56
C ALA A 280 -12.27 -13.02 -14.46
N ARG A 281 -11.90 -12.28 -13.41
CA ARG A 281 -12.28 -10.88 -13.23
C ARG A 281 -11.05 -10.01 -13.21
N VAL A 282 -11.12 -8.87 -13.88
CA VAL A 282 -10.00 -7.94 -13.98
C VAL A 282 -10.08 -6.91 -12.87
N VAL A 283 -9.04 -6.87 -12.05
CA VAL A 283 -8.83 -5.79 -11.08
C VAL A 283 -7.65 -4.94 -11.53
N PHE A 284 -7.78 -3.61 -11.43
CA PHE A 284 -6.76 -2.67 -11.90
C PHE A 284 -6.30 -1.75 -10.78
N THR A 285 -5.00 -1.69 -10.48
CA THR A 285 -4.43 -0.73 -9.51
C THR A 285 -3.66 0.37 -10.22
N ILE A 286 -4.02 1.62 -9.94
CA ILE A 286 -3.29 2.82 -10.36
C ILE A 286 -2.26 3.17 -9.30
N HIS A 287 -0.97 3.10 -9.64
CA HIS A 287 0.13 3.48 -8.74
C HIS A 287 0.53 4.95 -8.91
N ASN A 288 0.44 5.50 -10.12
CA ASN A 288 0.68 6.91 -10.37
C ASN A 288 -0.05 7.38 -11.64
N LEU A 289 -1.03 8.27 -11.49
CA LEU A 289 -1.85 8.75 -12.60
C LEU A 289 -1.13 9.70 -13.57
N GLU A 290 0.06 10.19 -13.20
CA GLU A 290 0.85 11.07 -14.08
C GLU A 290 1.36 10.37 -15.35
N PHE A 291 1.34 9.03 -15.37
CA PHE A 291 1.81 8.24 -16.50
C PHE A 291 0.66 7.49 -17.17
N GLY A 292 0.57 7.61 -18.50
CA GLY A 292 -0.30 6.75 -19.30
C GLY A 292 -1.81 6.92 -19.04
N ALA A 293 -2.26 8.12 -18.64
CA ALA A 293 -3.67 8.42 -18.34
C ALA A 293 -4.66 7.92 -19.40
N ASN A 294 -4.31 7.99 -20.70
CA ASN A 294 -5.14 7.43 -21.78
C ASN A 294 -5.32 5.90 -21.67
N LEU A 295 -4.23 5.17 -21.44
CA LEU A 295 -4.27 3.71 -21.27
C LEU A 295 -4.97 3.32 -19.97
N ILE A 296 -4.74 4.08 -18.90
CA ILE A 296 -5.45 3.94 -17.63
C ILE A 296 -6.95 4.12 -17.84
N GLY A 297 -7.40 5.13 -18.58
CA GLY A 297 -8.82 5.33 -18.87
C GLY A 297 -9.47 4.15 -19.60
N LYS A 298 -8.74 3.54 -20.56
CA LYS A 298 -9.19 2.30 -21.23
C LYS A 298 -9.22 1.10 -20.30
N ALA A 299 -8.26 0.96 -19.40
CA ALA A 299 -8.27 -0.11 -18.39
C ALA A 299 -9.40 0.10 -17.37
N MET A 300 -9.65 1.33 -16.95
CA MET A 300 -10.76 1.69 -16.07
C MET A 300 -12.10 1.37 -16.72
N LEU A 301 -12.28 1.61 -18.02
CA LEU A 301 -13.47 1.15 -18.75
C LEU A 301 -13.64 -0.37 -18.64
N ASN A 302 -12.55 -1.10 -18.84
CA ASN A 302 -12.56 -2.55 -19.04
C ASN A 302 -12.33 -3.40 -17.79
N SER A 303 -11.94 -2.86 -16.64
CA SER A 303 -11.84 -3.62 -15.39
C SER A 303 -13.22 -3.87 -14.75
N ASP A 304 -13.33 -4.94 -13.96
CA ASP A 304 -14.51 -5.21 -13.12
C ASP A 304 -14.46 -4.34 -11.85
N LYS A 305 -13.28 -4.19 -11.24
CA LYS A 305 -13.01 -3.24 -10.15
C LYS A 305 -11.67 -2.54 -10.36
N ALA A 306 -11.55 -1.33 -9.82
CA ALA A 306 -10.31 -0.58 -9.85
C ALA A 306 -9.98 0.02 -8.48
N THR A 307 -8.69 0.24 -8.25
CA THR A 307 -8.22 0.91 -7.05
C THR A 307 -7.01 1.79 -7.31
N THR A 308 -6.72 2.68 -6.37
CA THR A 308 -5.43 3.35 -6.26
C THR A 308 -4.90 3.22 -4.83
N VAL A 309 -3.66 3.61 -4.61
CA VAL A 309 -2.87 3.26 -3.43
C VAL A 309 -3.13 4.11 -2.18
N SER A 310 -4.27 4.84 -2.14
CA SER A 310 -4.70 5.70 -1.02
C SER A 310 -6.16 6.15 -1.17
N PRO A 311 -6.96 6.12 -0.08
CA PRO A 311 -8.29 6.76 -0.03
C PRO A 311 -8.26 8.24 -0.38
N THR A 312 -7.40 9.05 0.24
CA THR A 312 -7.33 10.50 -0.05
C THR A 312 -6.93 10.75 -1.52
N TYR A 313 -5.92 10.04 -2.03
CA TYR A 313 -5.51 10.17 -3.42
C TYR A 313 -6.64 9.78 -4.39
N SER A 314 -7.44 8.77 -4.06
CA SER A 314 -8.61 8.39 -4.87
C SER A 314 -9.63 9.53 -5.01
N GLN A 315 -9.78 10.36 -3.98
CA GLN A 315 -10.62 11.56 -4.01
C GLN A 315 -9.94 12.67 -4.80
N GLU A 316 -8.65 12.92 -4.59
CA GLU A 316 -7.87 13.93 -5.30
C GLU A 316 -7.90 13.71 -6.83
N VAL A 317 -7.88 12.45 -7.30
CA VAL A 317 -7.91 12.13 -8.74
C VAL A 317 -9.31 11.89 -9.30
N SER A 318 -10.36 11.98 -8.47
CA SER A 318 -11.73 11.63 -8.87
C SER A 318 -12.28 12.47 -10.03
N GLY A 319 -11.81 13.71 -10.16
CA GLY A 319 -12.18 14.62 -11.26
C GLY A 319 -11.42 14.39 -12.57
N ASN A 320 -10.42 13.50 -12.60
CA ASN A 320 -9.65 13.24 -13.82
C ASN A 320 -10.54 12.51 -14.86
N PRO A 321 -10.53 12.90 -16.15
CA PRO A 321 -11.36 12.27 -17.18
C PRO A 321 -11.17 10.76 -17.35
N ALA A 322 -9.99 10.22 -17.01
CA ALA A 322 -9.74 8.79 -17.04
C ALA A 322 -10.44 8.03 -15.89
N ILE A 323 -10.85 8.73 -14.83
CA ILE A 323 -11.36 8.16 -13.57
C ILE A 323 -12.83 8.51 -13.34
N ALA A 324 -13.21 9.77 -13.56
CA ALA A 324 -14.53 10.32 -13.24
C ALA A 324 -15.71 9.47 -13.74
N PRO A 325 -15.69 8.89 -14.97
CA PRO A 325 -16.78 8.05 -15.45
C PRO A 325 -16.95 6.72 -14.69
N TYR A 326 -15.96 6.31 -13.90
CA TYR A 326 -15.84 4.96 -13.33
C TYR A 326 -15.79 4.94 -11.80
N LEU A 327 -16.17 6.03 -11.13
CA LEU A 327 -16.13 6.16 -9.66
C LEU A 327 -16.92 5.06 -8.93
N PHE A 328 -18.01 4.55 -9.53
CA PHE A 328 -18.83 3.47 -8.97
C PHE A 328 -18.08 2.14 -8.75
N LYS A 329 -16.91 1.96 -9.38
CA LYS A 329 -16.06 0.78 -9.26
C LYS A 329 -14.61 1.11 -8.86
N PHE A 330 -14.37 2.33 -8.40
CA PHE A 330 -13.03 2.84 -8.04
C PHE A 330 -12.97 3.24 -6.56
N ARG A 331 -11.94 2.80 -5.86
CA ARG A 331 -11.68 3.18 -4.46
C ARG A 331 -10.20 3.24 -4.14
N GLY A 332 -9.81 3.95 -3.08
CA GLY A 332 -8.46 3.87 -2.55
C GLY A 332 -8.26 2.71 -1.57
N ILE A 333 -7.12 2.03 -1.65
CA ILE A 333 -6.62 1.07 -0.67
C ILE A 333 -5.16 1.43 -0.37
N LEU A 334 -4.84 1.73 0.89
CA LEU A 334 -3.48 2.08 1.29
C LEU A 334 -2.51 0.92 1.03
N ASN A 335 -1.28 1.23 0.66
CA ASN A 335 -0.20 0.25 0.67
C ASN A 335 0.27 -0.03 2.10
N GLY A 336 0.83 -1.22 2.30
CA GLY A 336 1.67 -1.53 3.46
C GLY A 336 3.16 -1.51 3.11
N ILE A 337 3.99 -1.78 4.11
CA ILE A 337 5.42 -2.08 3.92
C ILE A 337 5.73 -3.55 4.22
N ASP A 338 6.73 -4.10 3.53
CA ASP A 338 7.29 -5.41 3.89
C ASP A 338 8.17 -5.27 5.14
N GLN A 339 7.67 -5.80 6.25
CA GLN A 339 8.38 -5.78 7.53
C GLN A 339 9.52 -6.78 7.62
N ASP A 340 9.73 -7.64 6.61
CA ASP A 340 10.94 -8.49 6.54
C ASP A 340 12.10 -7.76 5.89
N ILE A 341 11.80 -6.82 4.99
CA ILE A 341 12.79 -5.93 4.37
C ILE A 341 13.11 -4.79 5.33
N TRP A 342 12.07 -4.19 5.93
CA TRP A 342 12.18 -3.03 6.80
C TRP A 342 12.02 -3.41 8.27
N ASP A 343 13.06 -4.06 8.83
CA ASP A 343 13.05 -4.56 10.21
C ASP A 343 14.26 -4.10 11.04
N PRO A 344 14.15 -3.05 11.89
CA PRO A 344 15.28 -2.62 12.71
C PRO A 344 15.79 -3.68 13.70
N TYR A 345 15.07 -4.77 13.91
CA TYR A 345 15.59 -5.88 14.72
C TYR A 345 16.54 -6.81 13.92
N ASN A 346 16.23 -7.09 12.65
CA ASN A 346 16.98 -8.00 11.79
C ASN A 346 17.81 -7.30 10.69
N ASP A 347 17.77 -5.97 10.64
CA ASP A 347 18.47 -5.17 9.65
C ASP A 347 19.99 -5.23 9.85
N LYS A 348 20.68 -5.70 8.82
CA LYS A 348 22.14 -5.89 8.82
C LYS A 348 22.91 -4.62 8.49
N PHE A 349 22.23 -3.56 8.06
CA PHE A 349 22.86 -2.29 7.66
C PHE A 349 23.01 -1.30 8.83
N ILE A 350 22.40 -1.59 9.98
CA ILE A 350 22.45 -0.73 11.16
C ILE A 350 23.36 -1.33 12.24
N PRO A 351 24.02 -0.50 13.07
CA PRO A 351 25.05 -0.98 13.99
C PRO A 351 24.51 -1.70 15.22
N LEU A 352 23.25 -1.45 15.58
CA LEU A 352 22.59 -2.02 16.75
C LEU A 352 21.15 -2.37 16.38
N SER A 353 20.77 -3.63 16.53
CA SER A 353 19.40 -4.09 16.38
C SER A 353 18.51 -3.52 17.49
N TYR A 354 17.29 -3.09 17.15
CA TYR A 354 16.37 -2.54 18.14
C TYR A 354 14.90 -2.82 17.83
N THR A 355 14.08 -2.72 18.87
CA THR A 355 12.61 -2.72 18.84
C THR A 355 12.09 -1.42 19.46
N SER A 356 10.77 -1.31 19.62
CA SER A 356 10.16 -0.16 20.31
C SER A 356 10.63 -0.02 21.77
N GLU A 357 11.12 -1.10 22.39
CA GLU A 357 11.56 -1.09 23.80
C GLU A 357 12.93 -0.45 24.02
N ASN A 358 13.85 -0.52 23.05
CA ASN A 358 15.18 0.07 23.13
C ASN A 358 15.46 1.04 21.96
N VAL A 359 14.41 1.61 21.37
CA VAL A 359 14.49 2.50 20.20
C VAL A 359 15.46 3.67 20.40
N ILE A 360 15.53 4.26 21.59
CA ILE A 360 16.38 5.43 21.84
C ILE A 360 17.86 5.07 21.73
N GLU A 361 18.26 3.91 22.27
CA GLU A 361 19.63 3.41 22.18
C GLU A 361 19.98 3.01 20.74
N GLY A 362 19.08 2.30 20.07
CA GLY A 362 19.22 1.90 18.67
C GLY A 362 19.40 3.09 17.74
N LYS A 363 18.50 4.09 17.83
CA LYS A 363 18.57 5.30 17.02
C LYS A 363 19.81 6.15 17.32
N ARG A 364 20.22 6.25 18.58
CA ARG A 364 21.46 6.95 18.94
C ARG A 364 22.69 6.29 18.30
N ALA A 365 22.81 4.97 18.42
CA ALA A 365 23.90 4.23 17.77
C ALA A 365 23.89 4.39 16.24
N ALA A 366 22.71 4.31 15.62
CA ALA A 366 22.55 4.52 14.19
C ALA A 366 22.90 5.96 13.77
N LYS A 367 22.51 6.98 14.54
CA LYS A 367 22.84 8.39 14.29
C LYS A 367 24.34 8.60 14.33
N GLU A 368 25.03 8.09 15.36
CA GLU A 368 26.48 8.21 15.49
C GLU A 368 27.21 7.54 14.32
N ALA A 369 26.78 6.33 13.92
CA ALA A 369 27.34 5.62 12.78
C ALA A 369 27.08 6.35 11.45
N LEU A 370 25.89 6.94 11.28
CA LEU A 370 25.55 7.74 10.11
C LEU A 370 26.40 9.01 10.03
N GLN A 371 26.53 9.73 11.15
CA GLN A 371 27.40 10.91 11.25
C GLN A 371 28.84 10.55 10.88
N GLN A 372 29.38 9.47 11.44
CA GLN A 372 30.72 9.00 11.13
C GLN A 372 30.88 8.62 9.64
N ARG A 373 29.96 7.82 9.09
CA ARG A 373 30.00 7.37 7.69
C ARG A 373 30.00 8.53 6.70
N LEU A 374 29.26 9.60 7.01
CA LEU A 374 29.10 10.75 6.13
C LEU A 374 30.09 11.88 6.41
N GLY A 375 30.89 11.79 7.48
CA GLY A 375 31.84 12.82 7.90
C GLY A 375 31.18 14.03 8.56
N LEU A 376 29.99 13.86 9.14
CA LEU A 376 29.32 14.88 9.94
C LEU A 376 29.92 14.92 11.35
N LYS A 377 29.81 16.06 12.02
CA LYS A 377 30.17 16.20 13.43
C LYS A 377 29.35 15.25 14.28
N LYS A 378 30.01 14.47 15.14
CA LYS A 378 29.34 13.68 16.17
C LYS A 378 28.73 14.64 17.20
N ALA A 379 27.43 14.84 17.16
CA ALA A 379 26.70 15.76 18.04
C ALA A 379 25.29 15.24 18.34
N ASP A 380 24.79 15.49 19.55
CA ASP A 380 23.36 15.30 19.87
C ASP A 380 22.58 16.53 19.40
N GLN A 381 22.30 16.54 18.11
CA GLN A 381 21.50 17.54 17.41
C GLN A 381 20.38 16.86 16.63
N PRO A 382 19.28 17.57 16.32
CA PRO A 382 18.23 17.03 15.48
C PRO A 382 18.78 16.76 14.07
N LEU A 383 18.60 15.54 13.57
CA LEU A 383 19.01 15.13 12.23
C LEU A 383 17.77 14.91 11.36
N VAL A 384 17.66 15.66 10.27
CA VAL A 384 16.62 15.53 9.25
C VAL A 384 17.16 14.70 8.09
N GLY A 385 16.55 13.53 7.85
CA GLY A 385 16.80 12.68 6.71
C GLY A 385 15.82 12.94 5.56
N ILE A 386 16.31 12.93 4.33
CA ILE A 386 15.52 13.10 3.11
C ILE A 386 15.90 11.96 2.15
N ILE A 387 14.96 11.06 1.86
CA ILE A 387 15.19 9.93 0.94
C ILE A 387 14.15 9.99 -0.16
N THR A 388 14.54 10.43 -1.36
CA THR A 388 13.61 10.60 -2.48
C THR A 388 14.31 10.69 -3.82
N ARG A 389 13.59 10.37 -4.91
CA ARG A 389 13.96 10.87 -6.23
C ARG A 389 13.82 12.39 -6.27
N LEU A 390 14.71 13.08 -6.96
CA LEU A 390 14.72 14.53 -7.08
C LEU A 390 13.95 14.95 -8.34
N THR A 391 12.64 15.07 -8.20
CA THR A 391 11.71 15.49 -9.27
C THR A 391 10.77 16.57 -8.77
N HIS A 392 10.13 17.32 -9.67
CA HIS A 392 9.15 18.35 -9.29
C HIS A 392 8.04 17.81 -8.38
N GLN A 393 7.53 16.60 -8.66
CA GLN A 393 6.57 15.90 -7.80
C GLN A 393 7.00 15.84 -6.33
N LYS A 394 8.30 15.65 -6.07
CA LYS A 394 8.86 15.45 -4.73
C LYS A 394 9.20 16.76 -4.02
N GLY A 395 8.79 17.90 -4.59
CA GLY A 395 8.92 19.20 -3.96
C GLY A 395 10.37 19.67 -3.85
N ILE A 396 11.17 19.55 -4.92
CA ILE A 396 12.60 19.93 -4.90
C ILE A 396 12.88 21.35 -4.37
N GLY A 397 12.00 22.32 -4.62
CA GLY A 397 12.12 23.66 -4.03
C GLY A 397 11.97 23.66 -2.51
N LEU A 398 10.99 22.89 -2.01
CA LEU A 398 10.72 22.70 -0.58
C LEU A 398 11.83 21.93 0.12
N ILE A 399 12.42 20.94 -0.55
CA ILE A 399 13.62 20.22 -0.08
C ILE A 399 14.79 21.19 0.12
N LYS A 400 15.09 22.01 -0.89
CA LYS A 400 16.19 23.00 -0.80
C LYS A 400 15.96 23.98 0.34
N HIS A 401 14.73 24.47 0.51
CA HIS A 401 14.34 25.35 1.61
C HIS A 401 14.52 24.66 2.98
N ALA A 402 14.01 23.44 3.12
CA ALA A 402 14.10 22.66 4.37
C ALA A 402 15.54 22.37 4.80
N ILE A 403 16.45 22.14 3.85
CA ILE A 403 17.89 21.96 4.12
C ILE A 403 18.44 23.18 4.86
N TRP A 404 18.23 24.38 4.32
CA TRP A 404 18.70 25.61 4.95
C TRP A 404 18.00 25.85 6.28
N ARG A 405 16.68 25.64 6.33
CA ARG A 405 15.91 25.81 7.56
C ARG A 405 16.40 24.91 8.69
N THR A 406 16.76 23.67 8.38
CA THR A 406 17.32 22.74 9.38
C THR A 406 18.64 23.24 9.95
N LEU A 407 19.50 23.80 9.10
CA LEU A 407 20.81 24.34 9.51
C LEU A 407 20.67 25.61 10.37
N ASP A 408 19.70 26.48 10.05
CA ASP A 408 19.38 27.68 10.82
C ASP A 408 18.92 27.35 12.26
N HIS A 409 18.34 26.17 12.45
CA HIS A 409 17.89 25.65 13.75
C HIS A 409 18.92 24.74 14.45
N ASN A 410 20.20 24.88 14.09
CA ASN A 410 21.31 24.08 14.63
C ASN A 410 21.12 22.56 14.47
N GLY A 411 20.38 22.13 13.46
CA GLY A 411 20.24 20.73 13.08
C GLY A 411 21.28 20.26 12.08
N GLN A 412 21.24 18.96 11.79
CA GLN A 412 21.98 18.30 10.73
C GLN A 412 21.02 17.79 9.65
N VAL A 413 21.50 17.67 8.41
CA VAL A 413 20.68 17.21 7.29
C VAL A 413 21.43 16.23 6.41
N VAL A 414 20.75 15.14 6.08
CA VAL A 414 21.24 14.11 5.15
C VAL A 414 20.21 13.91 4.06
N LEU A 415 20.62 14.07 2.81
CA LEU A 415 19.81 13.77 1.65
C LEU A 415 20.40 12.59 0.89
N LEU A 416 19.55 11.65 0.48
CA LEU A 416 19.88 10.55 -0.42
C LEU A 416 18.89 10.53 -1.58
N GLY A 417 19.39 10.70 -2.80
CA GLY A 417 18.52 10.75 -3.98
C GLY A 417 19.17 11.31 -5.23
N SER A 418 18.74 10.85 -6.40
CA SER A 418 19.18 11.39 -7.69
C SER A 418 18.01 11.97 -8.49
N ALA A 419 18.33 12.84 -9.45
CA ALA A 419 17.41 13.41 -10.41
C ALA A 419 17.58 12.74 -11.79
N PRO A 420 16.50 12.29 -12.44
CA PRO A 420 16.55 11.88 -13.84
C PRO A 420 16.84 13.05 -14.80
N ASP A 421 16.40 14.26 -14.45
CA ASP A 421 16.70 15.48 -15.22
C ASP A 421 18.12 15.98 -14.87
N PRO A 422 19.05 16.03 -15.84
CA PRO A 422 20.43 16.48 -15.59
C PRO A 422 20.52 17.91 -15.04
N ARG A 423 19.56 18.79 -15.36
CA ARG A 423 19.55 20.17 -14.84
C ARG A 423 19.25 20.19 -13.35
N ILE A 424 18.24 19.45 -12.92
CA ILE A 424 17.91 19.28 -11.50
C ILE A 424 19.07 18.60 -10.78
N GLN A 425 19.68 17.58 -11.38
CA GLN A 425 20.86 16.91 -10.81
C GLN A 425 21.99 17.93 -10.56
N ASN A 426 22.32 18.74 -11.56
CA ASN A 426 23.37 19.75 -11.47
C ASN A 426 23.06 20.83 -10.42
N ASP A 427 21.80 21.25 -10.29
CA ASP A 427 21.38 22.19 -9.23
C ASP A 427 21.68 21.63 -7.83
N PHE A 428 21.39 20.35 -7.59
CA PHE A 428 21.68 19.70 -6.31
C PHE A 428 23.18 19.45 -6.11
N VAL A 429 23.95 19.20 -7.18
CA VAL A 429 25.43 19.13 -7.10
C VAL A 429 26.00 20.48 -6.68
N ASN A 430 25.52 21.58 -7.27
CA ASN A 430 25.96 22.93 -6.90
C ASN A 430 25.61 23.26 -5.44
N LEU A 431 24.41 22.89 -4.99
CA LEU A 431 24.01 23.02 -3.59
C LEU A 431 24.91 22.17 -2.67
N ALA A 432 25.21 20.93 -3.05
CA ALA A 432 26.11 20.06 -2.28
C ALA A 432 27.52 20.66 -2.14
N ASN A 433 28.05 21.26 -3.20
CA ASN A 433 29.35 21.96 -3.17
C ASN A 433 29.31 23.18 -2.24
N GLN A 434 28.24 23.98 -2.31
CA GLN A 434 28.06 25.14 -1.42
C GLN A 434 28.00 24.72 0.06
N LEU A 435 27.24 23.66 0.35
CA LEU A 435 27.11 23.12 1.71
C LEU A 435 28.42 22.49 2.19
N HIS A 436 29.19 21.85 1.31
CA HIS A 436 30.51 21.34 1.69
C HIS A 436 31.46 22.47 2.12
N SER A 437 31.46 23.60 1.42
CA SER A 437 32.32 24.74 1.77
C SER A 437 31.92 25.46 3.06
N SER A 438 30.64 25.45 3.43
CA SER A 438 30.10 26.28 4.53
C SER A 438 29.59 25.48 5.74
N HIS A 439 29.21 24.21 5.54
CA HIS A 439 28.46 23.36 6.48
C HIS A 439 28.86 21.87 6.37
N ASN A 440 30.11 21.54 5.99
CA ASN A 440 30.53 20.15 5.77
C ASN A 440 30.30 19.23 6.98
N ASP A 441 30.31 19.78 8.19
CA ASP A 441 30.15 19.05 9.43
C ASP A 441 28.67 18.88 9.85
N ARG A 442 27.73 19.50 9.11
CA ARG A 442 26.28 19.47 9.40
C ARG A 442 25.39 19.01 8.24
N ALA A 443 25.86 19.08 6.98
CA ALA A 443 25.06 18.73 5.82
C ALA A 443 25.78 17.78 4.87
N ARG A 444 25.07 16.72 4.42
CA ARG A 444 25.57 15.83 3.36
C ARG A 444 24.48 15.45 2.36
N LEU A 445 24.75 15.67 1.07
CA LEU A 445 23.88 15.32 -0.05
C LEU A 445 24.52 14.18 -0.85
N CYS A 446 23.93 12.99 -0.77
CA CYS A 446 24.34 11.78 -1.48
C CYS A 446 23.48 11.61 -2.73
N LEU A 447 23.99 12.04 -3.89
CA LEU A 447 23.18 12.20 -5.10
C LEU A 447 23.12 10.96 -5.99
N THR A 448 23.02 9.79 -5.38
CA THR A 448 23.03 8.46 -6.03
C THR A 448 22.00 7.52 -5.37
N TYR A 449 21.90 6.29 -5.86
CA TYR A 449 21.16 5.23 -5.19
C TYR A 449 22.11 4.41 -4.29
N ASP A 450 21.79 4.31 -3.01
CA ASP A 450 22.53 3.52 -2.01
C ASP A 450 21.54 2.91 -1.01
N GLU A 451 21.19 1.65 -1.22
CA GLU A 451 20.24 0.92 -0.38
C GLU A 451 20.74 0.79 1.08
N PRO A 452 21.97 0.30 1.36
CA PRO A 452 22.50 0.27 2.73
C PRO A 452 22.46 1.63 3.44
N LEU A 453 22.77 2.74 2.74
CA LEU A 453 22.70 4.07 3.32
C LEU A 453 21.26 4.50 3.63
N SER A 454 20.29 4.10 2.81
CA SER A 454 18.88 4.43 3.06
C SER A 454 18.38 3.86 4.40
N HIS A 455 18.74 2.61 4.71
CA HIS A 455 18.47 1.97 6.00
C HIS A 455 19.10 2.72 7.17
N MET A 456 20.38 3.10 7.03
CA MET A 456 21.07 3.90 8.05
C MET A 456 20.44 5.27 8.26
N ILE A 457 19.96 5.93 7.20
CA ILE A 457 19.25 7.21 7.32
C ILE A 457 17.91 7.01 8.05
N TYR A 458 17.12 6.00 7.68
CA TYR A 458 15.87 5.70 8.39
C TYR A 458 16.09 5.40 9.87
N ALA A 459 17.18 4.71 10.24
CA ALA A 459 17.49 4.40 11.62
C ALA A 459 18.05 5.62 12.40
N GLY A 460 18.99 6.36 11.79
CA GLY A 460 19.77 7.39 12.45
C GLY A 460 19.17 8.80 12.43
N ALA A 461 18.26 9.11 11.50
CA ALA A 461 17.56 10.39 11.51
C ALA A 461 16.55 10.47 12.67
N ASP A 462 16.34 11.67 13.21
CA ASP A 462 15.21 11.90 14.13
C ASP A 462 13.93 12.14 13.33
N PHE A 463 14.07 12.86 12.20
CA PHE A 463 12.97 13.26 11.34
C PHE A 463 13.19 12.78 9.91
N ILE A 464 12.13 12.36 9.23
CA ILE A 464 12.14 12.10 7.79
C ILE A 464 11.20 13.08 7.10
N LEU A 465 11.76 13.94 6.26
CA LEU A 465 10.98 14.95 5.54
C LEU A 465 10.49 14.41 4.19
N VAL A 466 9.19 14.55 3.94
CA VAL A 466 8.52 14.16 2.67
C VAL A 466 7.64 15.31 2.17
N PRO A 467 8.22 16.32 1.49
CA PRO A 467 7.52 17.54 1.13
C PRO A 467 6.89 17.44 -0.27
N SER A 468 6.31 16.28 -0.60
CA SER A 468 5.79 16.00 -1.94
C SER A 468 4.65 16.95 -2.33
N ILE A 469 4.65 17.41 -3.58
CA ILE A 469 3.57 18.21 -4.17
C ILE A 469 2.31 17.36 -4.35
N PHE A 470 2.48 16.08 -4.69
CA PHE A 470 1.45 15.06 -4.60
C PHE A 470 2.12 13.72 -4.33
N GLU A 471 1.43 12.83 -3.61
CA GLU A 471 1.96 11.52 -3.24
C GLU A 471 0.85 10.47 -3.25
N PRO A 472 0.77 9.61 -4.29
CA PRO A 472 -0.28 8.60 -4.38
C PRO A 472 -0.37 7.73 -3.12
N CYS A 473 0.77 7.31 -2.56
CA CYS A 473 0.80 6.64 -1.26
C CYS A 473 1.97 7.16 -0.42
N GLY A 474 3.19 6.95 -0.93
CA GLY A 474 4.43 7.15 -0.18
C GLY A 474 4.75 5.93 0.68
N LEU A 475 5.93 5.33 0.50
CA LEU A 475 6.44 4.28 1.38
C LEU A 475 7.40 4.86 2.43
N THR A 476 8.02 6.01 2.13
CA THR A 476 9.07 6.63 2.94
C THR A 476 8.62 6.93 4.36
N GLN A 477 7.42 7.48 4.55
CA GLN A 477 6.87 7.80 5.87
C GLN A 477 6.52 6.54 6.67
N LEU A 478 6.05 5.48 6.02
CA LEU A 478 5.76 4.20 6.68
C LEU A 478 7.05 3.53 7.17
N ILE A 479 8.09 3.54 6.33
CA ILE A 479 9.42 3.04 6.69
C ILE A 479 10.01 3.89 7.81
N ALA A 480 9.89 5.22 7.75
CA ALA A 480 10.36 6.11 8.82
C ALA A 480 9.76 5.74 10.18
N MET A 481 8.44 5.60 10.25
CA MET A 481 7.74 5.19 11.47
C MET A 481 8.18 3.81 11.96
N ARG A 482 8.41 2.85 11.05
CA ARG A 482 8.92 1.52 11.40
C ARG A 482 10.30 1.55 12.07
N TYR A 483 11.15 2.53 11.75
CA TYR A 483 12.47 2.73 12.34
C TYR A 483 12.48 3.75 13.50
N GLY A 484 11.30 4.23 13.93
CA GLY A 484 11.18 5.22 15.01
C GLY A 484 11.60 6.63 14.61
N SER A 485 11.69 6.93 13.32
CA SER A 485 11.93 8.28 12.80
C SER A 485 10.61 8.97 12.52
N ILE A 486 10.49 10.22 12.97
CA ILE A 486 9.22 10.93 12.94
C ILE A 486 9.01 11.59 11.56
N PRO A 487 7.94 11.25 10.83
CA PRO A 487 7.69 11.83 9.52
C PRO A 487 7.24 13.29 9.64
N ILE A 488 7.78 14.13 8.76
CA ILE A 488 7.35 15.52 8.52
C ILE A 488 6.86 15.60 7.08
N VAL A 489 5.56 15.77 6.87
CA VAL A 489 4.96 15.55 5.56
C VAL A 489 4.03 16.68 5.13
N ARG A 490 3.88 16.85 3.82
CA ARG A 490 2.79 17.66 3.29
C ARG A 490 1.48 16.85 3.33
N LYS A 491 0.35 17.50 3.63
CA LYS A 491 -0.98 16.87 3.58
C LYS A 491 -1.45 16.67 2.14
N THR A 492 -1.09 15.52 1.56
CA THR A 492 -1.54 15.09 0.23
C THR A 492 -1.53 13.58 0.10
N GLY A 493 -2.50 13.04 -0.63
CA GLY A 493 -2.65 11.62 -0.94
C GLY A 493 -2.38 10.71 0.27
N GLY A 494 -1.56 9.68 0.09
CA GLY A 494 -1.31 8.70 1.16
C GLY A 494 -0.51 9.25 2.35
N LEU A 495 0.17 10.39 2.22
CA LEU A 495 0.83 11.03 3.37
C LEU A 495 -0.20 11.51 4.38
N TYR A 496 -1.29 12.12 3.88
CA TYR A 496 -2.38 12.54 4.76
C TYR A 496 -3.07 11.34 5.42
N ASP A 497 -3.28 10.25 4.68
CA ASP A 497 -3.92 9.04 5.21
C ASP A 497 -3.09 8.31 6.29
N THR A 498 -1.77 8.49 6.29
CA THR A 498 -0.85 7.70 7.13
C THR A 498 -0.19 8.50 8.25
N VAL A 499 -0.03 9.82 8.08
CA VAL A 499 0.56 10.70 9.08
C VAL A 499 -0.53 11.55 9.75
N PHE A 500 -0.75 11.27 11.02
CA PHE A 500 -1.65 12.00 11.91
C PHE A 500 -0.84 13.04 12.68
N ASP A 501 -1.14 14.32 12.41
CA ASP A 501 -0.48 15.44 13.05
C ASP A 501 -0.67 15.41 14.58
N VAL A 502 0.44 15.53 15.30
CA VAL A 502 0.48 15.45 16.77
C VAL A 502 -0.39 16.47 17.49
N ASP A 503 -0.64 17.63 16.87
CA ASP A 503 -1.37 18.73 17.50
C ASP A 503 -2.86 18.73 17.10
N HIS A 504 -3.19 18.24 15.90
CA HIS A 504 -4.51 18.48 15.29
C HIS A 504 -5.31 17.22 14.93
N ASP A 505 -4.71 16.03 14.87
CA ASP A 505 -5.35 14.84 14.29
C ASP A 505 -5.68 13.73 15.30
N LYS A 506 -5.81 14.05 16.60
CA LYS A 506 -6.12 13.05 17.63
C LYS A 506 -7.42 12.29 17.33
N GLU A 507 -8.49 13.00 16.98
CA GLU A 507 -9.78 12.38 16.63
C GLU A 507 -9.68 11.54 15.36
N ARG A 508 -8.97 12.04 14.34
CA ARG A 508 -8.74 11.32 13.07
C ARG A 508 -7.97 10.03 13.28
N ALA A 509 -6.97 10.02 14.15
CA ALA A 509 -6.20 8.82 14.50
C ALA A 509 -7.05 7.79 15.26
N GLN A 510 -7.90 8.25 16.20
CA GLN A 510 -8.75 7.38 17.02
C GLN A 510 -9.77 6.57 16.21
N VAL A 511 -10.26 7.10 15.08
CA VAL A 511 -11.13 6.36 14.13
C VAL A 511 -10.46 5.06 13.66
N TYR A 512 -9.13 5.06 13.54
CA TYR A 512 -8.34 3.89 13.14
C TYR A 512 -7.77 3.11 14.33
N CYS A 513 -8.16 3.47 15.57
CA CYS A 513 -7.57 2.97 16.81
C CYS A 513 -6.05 3.23 16.87
N LEU A 514 -5.61 4.37 16.34
CA LEU A 514 -4.24 4.83 16.35
C LEU A 514 -4.12 6.11 17.19
N GLU A 515 -2.89 6.47 17.49
CA GLU A 515 -2.51 7.74 18.11
C GLU A 515 -1.71 8.59 17.11
N PRO A 516 -1.65 9.93 17.28
CA PRO A 516 -0.87 10.79 16.41
C PRO A 516 0.62 10.40 16.33
N ASN A 517 1.21 10.58 15.15
CA ASN A 517 2.47 9.94 14.77
C ASN A 517 3.44 10.83 13.96
N GLY A 518 3.11 12.08 13.64
CA GLY A 518 4.03 12.94 12.90
C GLY A 518 3.62 14.41 12.83
N PHE A 519 4.29 15.16 11.96
CA PHE A 519 4.05 16.59 11.75
C PHE A 519 3.64 16.86 10.32
N ASN A 520 2.57 17.63 10.15
CA ASN A 520 1.98 17.92 8.86
C ASN A 520 2.05 19.42 8.49
N PHE A 521 2.04 19.72 7.20
CA PHE A 521 1.81 21.07 6.68
C PHE A 521 0.99 21.04 5.38
N ASP A 522 0.28 22.12 5.08
CA ASP A 522 -0.65 22.19 3.94
C ASP A 522 -0.02 22.88 2.72
N GLY A 523 0.59 24.05 2.94
CA GLY A 523 1.16 24.90 1.89
C GLY A 523 2.32 24.23 1.16
N ALA A 524 2.29 24.24 -0.18
CA ALA A 524 3.42 23.83 -1.02
C ALA A 524 4.44 24.98 -1.17
N ASP A 525 4.80 25.61 -0.05
CA ASP A 525 5.65 26.79 0.02
C ASP A 525 6.60 26.74 1.22
N ALA A 526 7.50 27.72 1.31
CA ALA A 526 8.46 27.84 2.39
C ALA A 526 7.81 27.98 3.78
N ALA A 527 6.70 28.73 3.87
CA ALA A 527 6.03 28.98 5.14
C ALA A 527 5.40 27.70 5.70
N GLY A 528 4.81 26.84 4.86
CA GLY A 528 4.29 25.54 5.25
C GLY A 528 5.39 24.61 5.77
N VAL A 529 6.52 24.55 5.07
CA VAL A 529 7.68 23.77 5.50
C VAL A 529 8.23 24.27 6.84
N ASP A 530 8.38 25.58 6.99
CA ASP A 530 8.84 26.22 8.24
C ASP A 530 7.90 25.89 9.39
N TYR A 531 6.59 25.97 9.16
CA TYR A 531 5.59 25.66 10.18
C TYR A 531 5.77 24.25 10.77
N ALA A 532 5.90 23.22 9.93
CA ALA A 532 6.08 21.86 10.42
C ALA A 532 7.48 21.60 10.99
N LEU A 533 8.55 22.07 10.32
CA LEU A 533 9.92 21.86 10.79
C LEU A 533 10.17 22.54 12.13
N ASN A 534 9.69 23.77 12.33
CA ASN A 534 9.90 24.50 13.58
C ASN A 534 9.20 23.79 14.75
N ARG A 535 7.98 23.27 14.57
CA ARG A 535 7.28 22.48 15.59
C ARG A 535 8.04 21.20 15.93
N ALA A 536 8.46 20.46 14.90
CA ALA A 536 9.20 19.22 15.04
C ALA A 536 10.52 19.42 15.81
N ILE A 537 11.34 20.36 15.38
CA ILE A 537 12.65 20.66 16.01
C ILE A 537 12.45 21.22 17.42
N SER A 538 11.46 22.09 17.64
CA SER A 538 11.13 22.58 18.99
C SER A 538 10.75 21.44 19.92
N ALA A 539 9.95 20.48 19.46
CA ALA A 539 9.58 19.33 20.27
C ALA A 539 10.79 18.41 20.59
N TRP A 540 11.76 18.33 19.68
CA TRP A 540 13.01 17.62 19.93
C TRP A 540 13.84 18.28 21.04
N TYR A 541 14.01 19.60 21.01
CA TYR A 541 14.81 20.33 22.00
C TYR A 541 14.09 20.50 23.34
N ASN A 542 12.82 20.91 23.31
CA ASN A 542 12.08 21.36 24.49
C ASN A 542 11.21 20.24 25.10
N GLY A 543 10.93 19.18 24.34
CA GLY A 543 10.03 18.09 24.71
C GLY A 543 10.65 16.71 24.53
N ARG A 544 11.95 16.55 24.85
CA ARG A 544 12.73 15.36 24.53
C ARG A 544 12.12 14.05 25.03
N GLU A 545 11.59 14.01 26.26
CA GLU A 545 10.92 12.81 26.80
C GLU A 545 9.67 12.45 26.00
N TRP A 546 8.84 13.45 25.69
CA TRP A 546 7.67 13.25 24.84
C TRP A 546 8.07 12.79 23.43
N PHE A 547 9.11 13.39 22.84
CA PHE A 547 9.64 13.01 21.54
C PHE A 547 10.13 11.54 21.53
N ASN A 548 10.81 11.11 22.59
CA ASN A 548 11.24 9.72 22.76
C ASN A 548 10.03 8.77 22.86
N SER A 549 8.98 9.18 23.57
CA SER A 549 7.73 8.41 23.63
C SER A 549 7.04 8.31 22.25
N LEU A 550 7.14 9.36 21.44
CA LEU A 550 6.63 9.37 20.06
C LEU A 550 7.42 8.38 19.19
N CYS A 551 8.75 8.34 19.30
CA CYS A 551 9.59 7.37 18.59
C CYS A 551 9.18 5.93 18.90
N LYS A 552 8.91 5.62 20.18
CA LYS A 552 8.39 4.30 20.61
C LYS A 552 7.02 4.03 19.98
N ARG A 553 6.10 4.98 20.11
CA ARG A 553 4.71 4.87 19.62
C ARG A 553 4.64 4.58 18.12
N VAL A 554 5.39 5.30 17.29
CA VAL A 554 5.31 5.11 15.83
C VAL A 554 5.79 3.73 15.39
N MET A 555 6.74 3.12 16.11
CA MET A 555 7.21 1.75 15.84
C MET A 555 6.17 0.68 16.19
N GLU A 556 5.26 0.97 17.13
CA GLU A 556 4.21 0.06 17.58
C GLU A 556 2.99 0.05 16.66
N GLN A 557 2.89 1.02 15.74
CA GLN A 557 1.82 1.09 14.76
C GLN A 557 2.05 0.07 13.63
N ASP A 558 1.00 -0.68 13.27
CA ASP A 558 1.09 -1.66 12.19
C ASP A 558 0.83 -1.01 10.83
N TRP A 559 1.92 -0.74 10.12
CA TRP A 559 1.93 -0.28 8.73
C TRP A 559 2.26 -1.39 7.72
N SER A 560 2.19 -2.66 8.13
CA SER A 560 2.40 -3.80 7.24
C SER A 560 1.24 -4.02 6.27
N TRP A 561 1.36 -5.04 5.43
CA TRP A 561 0.29 -5.50 4.54
C TRP A 561 -0.84 -6.26 5.25
N ASN A 562 -0.78 -6.48 6.57
CA ASN A 562 -1.80 -7.22 7.31
C ASN A 562 -3.22 -6.67 7.09
N ARG A 563 -3.38 -5.34 7.14
CA ARG A 563 -4.68 -4.68 6.90
C ARG A 563 -4.95 -4.45 5.39
N PRO A 564 -4.05 -3.83 4.61
CA PRO A 564 -4.25 -3.65 3.17
C PRO A 564 -4.62 -4.93 2.41
N ALA A 565 -3.99 -6.07 2.72
CA ALA A 565 -4.27 -7.32 2.03
C ALA A 565 -5.73 -7.77 2.23
N LEU A 566 -6.30 -7.56 3.42
CA LEU A 566 -7.72 -7.83 3.67
C LEU A 566 -8.62 -6.95 2.80
N ASP A 567 -8.30 -5.66 2.67
CA ASP A 567 -9.03 -4.74 1.78
C ASP A 567 -8.94 -5.16 0.30
N TYR A 568 -7.78 -5.66 -0.14
CA TYR A 568 -7.61 -6.21 -1.49
C TYR A 568 -8.40 -7.51 -1.69
N LEU A 569 -8.44 -8.43 -0.71
CA LEU A 569 -9.27 -9.63 -0.81
C LEU A 569 -10.76 -9.27 -0.93
N GLU A 570 -11.22 -8.28 -0.17
CA GLU A 570 -12.57 -7.78 -0.32
C GLU A 570 -12.80 -7.17 -1.71
N LEU A 571 -11.84 -6.44 -2.28
CA LEU A 571 -11.93 -5.92 -3.65
C LEU A 571 -12.03 -7.04 -4.68
N TYR A 572 -11.22 -8.09 -4.55
CA TYR A 572 -11.26 -9.27 -5.42
C TYR A 572 -12.61 -9.97 -5.35
N ARG A 573 -13.15 -10.17 -4.14
CA ARG A 573 -14.48 -10.76 -3.96
C ARG A 573 -15.57 -9.90 -4.59
N ALA A 574 -15.52 -8.59 -4.38
CA ALA A 574 -16.46 -7.66 -4.99
C ALA A 574 -16.36 -7.61 -6.53
N ALA A 575 -15.23 -7.97 -7.13
CA ALA A 575 -15.09 -8.11 -8.58
C ALA A 575 -15.73 -9.40 -9.13
N ARG A 576 -15.89 -10.43 -8.28
CA ARG A 576 -16.49 -11.73 -8.62
C ARG A 576 -18.01 -11.79 -8.50
N LYS A 577 -18.59 -10.86 -7.73
CA LYS A 577 -20.05 -10.62 -7.68
C LYS A 577 -20.52 -10.13 -9.05
#